data_AF-A0A7Y2CM69-F1
#
_entry.id   AF-A0A7Y2CM69-F1
#
_cell.length_a   1.000
_cell.length_b   1.000
_cell.length_c   1.000
_cell.angle_alpha   90.00
_cell.angle_beta   90.00
_cell.angle_gamma   90.00
#
_symmetry.space_group_name_H-M   'P 1'
#
loop_
_entity.id
_entity.type
_entity.pdbx_description
1 polymer ?
#
loop_
_entity_poly.entity_id
_entity_poly.type
_entity_poly.pdbx_seq_one_letter_code
_entity_poly.pdbx_strand_id
1 'polypeptide(L)'
;MGQDDALRNEEAEFVFAEGLDLFEQEFYGSALGRFERVYADYPLNRKTTSAWLMAGKSHYRRGEYQKAIDLLTQFVREFPRSRYVADAERTRRFAAETMRAEQRRGRLIKLGVLLPTESESLDLTQSMFNGIRIAVEEHNTTGGGQMPVRMIFRDSGNRSDVAADATEDLIRERVDIIIGPLYSDEAKAAAGVAQLNGVPIIAPLATDEDVSRNRSYVFQANPSISMRGRLMARFAMRSQRL
;
A
#
# COMPACT_ATOMS: atom_id res chain seq x y z
N MET A 1 -46.37 -18.78 18.56
CA MET A 1 -45.39 -17.82 19.08
C MET A 1 -44.01 -18.32 18.69
N GLY A 2 -43.39 -17.70 17.70
CA GLY A 2 -42.15 -18.17 17.07
C GLY A 2 -40.91 -17.83 17.90
N GLN A 3 -39.79 -18.50 17.61
CA GLN A 3 -38.47 -18.32 18.24
C GLN A 3 -37.98 -16.85 18.31
N ASP A 4 -38.60 -15.94 17.56
CA ASP A 4 -38.27 -14.51 17.48
C ASP A 4 -38.63 -13.71 18.76
N ASP A 5 -39.58 -14.19 19.57
CA ASP A 5 -39.97 -13.53 20.83
C ASP A 5 -39.00 -13.86 21.98
N ALA A 6 -38.27 -14.98 21.88
CA ALA A 6 -37.40 -15.50 22.94
C ALA A 6 -36.10 -14.70 23.16
N LEU A 7 -35.73 -13.81 22.23
CA LEU A 7 -34.54 -12.96 22.30
C LEU A 7 -34.88 -11.46 22.39
N ARG A 8 -36.17 -11.12 22.55
CA ARG A 8 -36.61 -9.74 22.71
C ARG A 8 -36.23 -9.23 24.10
N ASN A 9 -35.64 -8.05 24.14
CA ASN A 9 -35.32 -7.34 25.38
C ASN A 9 -35.50 -5.84 25.14
N GLU A 10 -36.59 -5.27 25.63
CA GLU A 10 -36.97 -3.88 25.33
C GLU A 10 -35.95 -2.86 25.85
N GLU A 11 -35.33 -3.13 27.00
CA GLU A 11 -34.28 -2.27 27.54
C GLU A 11 -33.03 -2.29 26.66
N ALA A 12 -32.60 -3.46 26.20
CA ALA A 12 -31.47 -3.58 25.28
C ALA A 12 -31.77 -2.92 23.93
N GLU A 13 -33.02 -2.98 23.45
CA GLU A 13 -33.46 -2.29 22.24
C GLU A 13 -33.44 -0.77 22.39
N PHE A 14 -33.89 -0.25 23.54
CA PHE A 14 -33.83 1.16 23.88
C PHE A 14 -32.39 1.67 23.97
N VAL A 15 -31.53 0.99 24.72
CA VAL A 15 -30.11 1.35 24.86
C VAL A 15 -29.39 1.31 23.51
N PHE A 16 -29.71 0.33 22.67
CA PHE A 16 -29.16 0.27 21.31
C PHE A 16 -29.61 1.47 20.45
N ALA A 17 -30.88 1.86 20.54
CA ALA A 17 -31.41 3.02 19.82
C ALA A 17 -30.76 4.33 20.26
N GLU A 18 -30.54 4.54 21.57
CA GLU A 18 -29.75 5.67 22.07
C GLU A 18 -28.33 5.67 21.50
N GLY A 19 -27.71 4.49 21.40
CA GLY A 19 -26.39 4.33 20.78
C GLY A 19 -26.37 4.76 19.31
N LEU A 20 -27.42 4.44 18.54
CA LEU A 20 -27.53 4.86 17.15
C LEU A 20 -27.67 6.38 17.02
N ASP A 21 -28.53 7.01 17.81
CA ASP A 21 -28.71 8.47 17.83
C ASP A 21 -27.39 9.20 18.14
N LEU A 22 -26.68 8.74 19.17
CA LEU A 22 -25.35 9.27 19.50
C LEU A 22 -24.32 9.06 18.38
N PHE A 23 -24.40 7.94 17.66
CA PHE A 23 -23.50 7.65 16.54
C PHE A 23 -23.77 8.58 15.36
N GLU A 24 -25.05 8.86 15.06
CA GLU A 24 -25.47 9.80 14.02
C GLU A 24 -25.05 11.24 14.34
N GLN A 25 -25.08 11.62 15.61
CA GLN A 25 -24.58 12.90 16.11
C GLN A 25 -23.04 12.96 16.25
N GLU A 26 -22.33 11.93 15.77
CA GLU A 26 -20.86 11.80 15.82
C GLU A 26 -20.25 11.72 17.24
N PHE A 27 -21.07 11.52 18.27
CA PHE A 27 -20.63 11.27 19.64
C PHE A 27 -20.18 9.82 19.83
N TYR A 28 -19.19 9.39 19.04
CA TYR A 28 -18.76 7.99 18.94
C TYR A 28 -18.33 7.36 20.27
N GLY A 29 -17.82 8.15 21.22
CA GLY A 29 -17.49 7.66 22.57
C GLY A 29 -18.72 7.27 23.38
N SER A 30 -19.71 8.17 23.42
CA SER A 30 -20.97 7.91 24.10
C SER A 30 -21.74 6.77 23.40
N ALA A 31 -21.74 6.76 22.07
CA ALA A 31 -22.33 5.69 21.27
C ALA A 31 -21.69 4.32 21.56
N LEU A 32 -20.36 4.26 21.59
CA LEU A 32 -19.61 3.05 21.96
C LEU A 32 -20.06 2.52 23.33
N GLY A 33 -20.13 3.38 24.34
CA GLY A 33 -20.58 2.96 25.68
C GLY A 33 -22.00 2.38 25.69
N ARG A 34 -22.93 2.93 24.88
CA ARG A 34 -24.28 2.37 24.72
C ARG A 34 -24.24 1.00 24.05
N PHE A 35 -23.47 0.83 22.97
CA PHE A 35 -23.34 -0.45 22.29
C PHE A 35 -22.70 -1.52 23.16
N GLU A 36 -21.65 -1.18 23.92
CA GLU A 36 -21.00 -2.07 24.89
C GLU A 36 -22.00 -2.59 25.93
N ARG A 37 -22.83 -1.69 26.44
CA ARG A 37 -23.85 -2.02 27.43
C ARG A 37 -24.83 -3.09 26.93
N VAL A 38 -25.21 -3.07 25.65
CA VAL A 38 -26.15 -4.04 25.04
C VAL A 38 -25.66 -5.48 25.15
N TYR A 39 -24.35 -5.71 25.16
CA TYR A 39 -23.76 -7.05 25.24
C TYR A 39 -23.00 -7.35 26.53
N ALA A 40 -22.75 -6.35 27.37
CA ALA A 40 -22.15 -6.50 28.69
C ALA A 40 -23.21 -6.68 29.79
N ASP A 41 -24.30 -5.91 29.74
CA ASP A 41 -25.28 -5.84 30.84
C ASP A 41 -26.49 -6.76 30.61
N TYR A 42 -26.75 -7.12 29.35
CA TYR A 42 -27.93 -7.89 28.97
C TYR A 42 -27.54 -9.27 28.43
N PRO A 43 -28.33 -10.33 28.73
CA PRO A 43 -28.20 -11.61 28.06
C PRO A 43 -28.28 -11.47 26.53
N LEU A 44 -27.76 -12.46 25.82
CA LEU A 44 -27.82 -12.53 24.35
C LEU A 44 -29.23 -12.20 23.86
N ASN A 45 -29.34 -11.19 22.99
CA ASN A 45 -30.60 -10.63 22.52
C ASN A 45 -30.51 -10.25 21.03
N ARG A 46 -31.63 -9.83 20.44
CA ARG A 46 -31.72 -9.49 19.00
C ARG A 46 -30.78 -8.35 18.57
N LYS A 47 -30.34 -7.51 19.51
CA LYS A 47 -29.45 -6.36 19.24
C LYS A 47 -27.98 -6.65 19.54
N THR A 48 -27.64 -7.77 20.19
CA THR A 48 -26.25 -8.09 20.55
C THR A 48 -25.32 -8.02 19.34
N THR A 49 -25.63 -8.72 18.24
CA THR A 49 -24.71 -8.75 17.09
C THR A 49 -24.61 -7.42 16.34
N SER A 50 -25.69 -6.62 16.28
CA SER A 50 -25.64 -5.27 15.72
C SER A 50 -24.86 -4.32 16.63
N ALA A 51 -24.98 -4.46 17.95
CA ALA A 51 -24.24 -3.65 18.92
C ALA A 51 -22.74 -3.90 18.83
N TRP A 52 -22.29 -5.15 18.70
CA TRP A 52 -20.88 -5.48 18.44
C TRP A 52 -20.35 -4.82 17.16
N LEU A 53 -21.11 -4.90 16.06
CA LEU A 53 -20.73 -4.25 14.80
C LEU A 53 -20.61 -2.72 14.98
N MET A 54 -21.60 -2.11 15.63
CA MET A 54 -21.64 -0.66 15.82
C MET A 54 -20.57 -0.18 16.79
N ALA A 55 -20.24 -0.94 17.85
CA ALA A 55 -19.10 -0.68 18.72
C ALA A 55 -17.77 -0.70 17.93
N GLY A 56 -17.58 -1.70 17.06
CA GLY A 56 -16.41 -1.75 16.17
C GLY A 56 -16.32 -0.55 15.22
N LYS A 57 -17.46 -0.11 14.66
CA LYS A 57 -17.54 1.11 13.85
C LYS A 57 -17.25 2.37 14.68
N SER A 58 -17.70 2.45 15.92
CA SER A 58 -17.39 3.56 16.83
C SER A 58 -15.90 3.65 17.13
N HIS A 59 -15.22 2.53 17.42
CA HIS A 59 -13.76 2.52 17.57
C HIS A 59 -13.06 3.01 16.29
N TYR A 60 -13.50 2.56 15.11
CA TYR A 60 -12.96 3.02 13.84
C TYR A 60 -13.10 4.54 13.65
N ARG A 61 -14.29 5.10 13.90
CA ARG A 61 -14.54 6.55 13.75
C ARG A 61 -13.76 7.40 14.75
N ARG A 62 -13.36 6.82 15.89
CA ARG A 62 -12.49 7.43 16.91
C ARG A 62 -10.99 7.33 16.58
N GLY A 63 -10.60 6.68 15.48
CA GLY A 63 -9.19 6.43 15.15
C GLY A 63 -8.56 5.30 15.97
N GLU A 64 -9.34 4.58 16.78
CA GLU A 64 -8.89 3.47 17.61
C GLU A 64 -8.84 2.16 16.80
N TYR A 65 -8.10 2.17 15.68
CA TYR A 65 -8.16 1.12 14.66
C TYR A 65 -7.82 -0.27 15.19
N GLN A 66 -6.83 -0.39 16.09
CA GLN A 66 -6.46 -1.68 16.68
C GLN A 66 -7.62 -2.28 17.50
N LYS A 67 -8.29 -1.47 18.33
CA LYS A 67 -9.45 -1.93 19.11
C LYS A 67 -10.61 -2.35 18.20
N ALA A 68 -10.85 -1.60 17.12
CA ALA A 68 -11.84 -1.98 16.11
C ALA A 68 -11.51 -3.34 15.48
N ILE A 69 -10.24 -3.58 15.14
CA ILE A 69 -9.79 -4.85 14.55
C ILE A 69 -9.99 -6.01 15.53
N ASP A 70 -9.59 -5.83 16.78
CA ASP A 70 -9.67 -6.88 17.80
C ASP A 70 -11.13 -7.25 18.11
N LEU A 71 -11.98 -6.25 18.34
CA LEU A 71 -13.41 -6.44 18.62
C LEU A 71 -14.14 -7.13 17.45
N LEU A 72 -13.88 -6.70 16.21
CA LEU A 72 -14.51 -7.30 15.03
C LEU A 72 -13.95 -8.68 14.70
N THR A 73 -12.69 -8.97 15.05
CA THR A 73 -12.13 -10.33 14.96
C THR A 73 -12.83 -11.26 15.94
N GLN A 74 -13.02 -10.81 17.17
CA GLN A 74 -13.78 -11.57 18.17
C GLN A 74 -15.23 -11.76 17.73
N PHE A 75 -15.88 -10.71 17.22
CA PHE A 75 -17.25 -10.79 16.69
C PHE A 75 -17.42 -11.90 15.65
N VAL A 76 -16.53 -11.96 14.65
CA VAL A 76 -16.59 -12.97 13.57
C VAL A 76 -16.40 -14.38 14.14
N ARG A 77 -15.58 -14.55 15.17
CA ARG A 77 -15.35 -15.83 15.85
C ARG A 77 -16.55 -16.28 16.69
N GLU A 78 -17.16 -15.37 17.46
CA GLU A 78 -18.27 -15.70 18.36
C GLU A 78 -19.62 -15.81 17.62
N PHE A 79 -19.82 -15.04 16.55
CA PHE A 79 -21.09 -14.98 15.81
C PHE A 79 -20.92 -15.24 14.30
N PRO A 80 -20.33 -16.38 13.88
CA PRO A 80 -20.01 -16.65 12.48
C PRO A 80 -21.24 -16.77 11.56
N ARG A 81 -22.44 -16.93 12.13
CA ARG A 81 -23.73 -16.97 11.40
C ARG A 81 -24.49 -15.64 11.42
N SER A 82 -23.93 -14.58 12.00
CA SER A 82 -24.60 -13.29 12.02
C SER A 82 -24.72 -12.70 10.62
N ARG A 83 -25.85 -12.06 10.32
CA ARG A 83 -26.03 -11.29 9.06
C ARG A 83 -25.00 -10.15 8.90
N TYR A 84 -24.34 -9.76 9.99
CA TYR A 84 -23.39 -8.66 10.05
C TYR A 84 -21.92 -9.08 9.85
N VAL A 85 -21.63 -10.37 9.65
CA VAL A 85 -20.24 -10.86 9.44
C VAL A 85 -19.56 -10.15 8.26
N ALA A 86 -20.25 -9.97 7.14
CA ALA A 86 -19.68 -9.30 5.97
C ALA A 86 -19.33 -7.82 6.26
N ASP A 87 -20.17 -7.12 7.02
CA ASP A 87 -19.94 -5.73 7.40
C ASP A 87 -18.81 -5.62 8.42
N ALA A 88 -18.74 -6.53 9.39
CA ALA A 88 -17.67 -6.58 10.37
C ALA A 88 -16.31 -6.81 9.68
N GLU A 89 -16.23 -7.77 8.76
CA GLU A 89 -15.02 -8.01 7.97
C GLU A 89 -14.62 -6.79 7.14
N ARG A 90 -15.60 -6.10 6.54
CA ARG A 90 -15.34 -4.87 5.78
C ARG A 90 -14.78 -3.76 6.66
N THR A 91 -15.42 -3.48 7.81
CA THR A 91 -14.94 -2.46 8.75
C THR A 91 -13.58 -2.83 9.33
N ARG A 92 -13.33 -4.11 9.64
CA ARG A 92 -12.03 -4.60 10.10
C ARG A 92 -10.92 -4.37 9.06
N ARG A 93 -11.20 -4.65 7.78
CA ARG A 93 -10.25 -4.38 6.69
C ARG A 93 -9.94 -2.89 6.56
N PHE A 94 -10.97 -2.03 6.53
CA PHE A 94 -10.76 -0.59 6.49
C PHE A 94 -9.96 -0.09 7.70
N ALA A 95 -10.25 -0.57 8.91
CA ALA A 95 -9.45 -0.24 10.09
C ALA A 95 -7.97 -0.64 9.92
N ALA A 96 -7.70 -1.85 9.42
CA ALA A 96 -6.34 -2.32 9.18
C ALA A 96 -5.60 -1.52 8.09
N GLU A 97 -6.29 -1.14 7.01
CA GLU A 97 -5.74 -0.33 5.93
C GLU A 97 -5.40 1.08 6.41
N THR A 98 -6.34 1.74 7.10
CA THR A 98 -6.13 3.09 7.64
C THR A 98 -5.02 3.09 8.71
N MET A 99 -4.99 2.09 9.60
CA MET A 99 -3.91 1.95 10.58
C MET A 99 -2.54 1.82 9.93
N ARG A 100 -2.43 1.01 8.85
CA ARG A 100 -1.18 0.87 8.09
C ARG A 100 -0.79 2.16 7.38
N ALA A 101 -1.77 2.90 6.85
CA ALA A 101 -1.52 4.19 6.22
C ALA A 101 -1.00 5.23 7.24
N GLU A 102 -1.62 5.32 8.41
CA GLU A 102 -1.16 6.21 9.50
C GLU A 102 0.21 5.78 10.05
N GLN A 103 0.51 4.48 10.17
CA GLN A 103 1.85 4.01 10.55
C GLN A 103 2.93 4.36 9.51
N ARG A 104 2.54 4.44 8.24
CA ARG A 104 3.45 4.87 7.15
C ARG A 104 3.56 6.39 7.08
N ARG A 105 2.66 7.13 7.73
CA ARG A 105 2.69 8.59 7.79
C ARG A 105 3.96 9.06 8.50
N GLY A 106 4.65 10.02 7.91
CA GLY A 106 5.96 10.50 8.34
C GLY A 106 7.13 9.60 7.95
N ARG A 107 6.91 8.42 7.32
CA ARG A 107 8.02 7.57 6.86
C ARG A 107 8.72 8.25 5.68
N LEU A 108 9.97 8.64 5.90
CA LEU A 108 10.87 9.15 4.86
C LEU A 108 11.22 8.01 3.90
N ILE A 109 10.89 8.16 2.62
CA ILE A 109 11.30 7.27 1.54
C ILE A 109 12.65 7.75 1.01
N LYS A 110 13.67 6.90 1.02
CA LYS A 110 14.97 7.17 0.42
C LYS A 110 15.01 6.61 -1.00
N LEU A 111 15.02 7.49 -1.99
CA LEU A 111 15.12 7.15 -3.40
C LEU A 111 16.58 7.23 -3.86
N GLY A 112 17.17 6.08 -4.19
CA GLY A 112 18.44 6.03 -4.90
C GLY A 112 18.28 6.47 -6.34
N VAL A 113 19.15 7.37 -6.80
CA VAL A 113 19.23 7.81 -8.20
C VAL A 113 20.60 7.43 -8.72
N LEU A 114 20.63 6.44 -9.60
CA LEU A 114 21.85 5.82 -10.12
C LEU A 114 21.95 6.12 -11.62
N LEU A 115 22.61 7.21 -11.99
CA LEU A 115 22.67 7.67 -13.38
C LEU A 115 24.12 8.00 -13.77
N PRO A 116 24.52 7.78 -15.03
CA PRO A 116 25.89 8.01 -15.46
C PRO A 116 26.16 9.51 -15.63
N THR A 117 27.07 10.06 -14.83
CA THR A 117 27.50 11.47 -14.94
C THR A 117 28.49 11.69 -16.08
N GLU A 118 29.18 10.63 -16.49
CA GLU A 118 30.06 10.60 -17.65
C GLU A 118 29.46 9.62 -18.66
N SER A 119 28.64 10.14 -19.57
CA SER A 119 28.10 9.36 -20.71
C SER A 119 28.21 10.17 -21.98
N GLU A 120 28.21 9.49 -23.13
CA GLU A 120 28.14 10.14 -24.44
C GLU A 120 26.85 10.98 -24.62
N SER A 121 25.86 10.80 -23.72
CA SER A 121 24.55 11.46 -23.75
C SER A 121 24.25 12.21 -22.44
N LEU A 122 25.15 13.11 -22.03
CA LEU A 122 25.00 13.94 -20.82
C LEU A 122 23.64 14.66 -20.75
N ASP A 123 23.16 15.19 -21.88
CA ASP A 123 21.88 15.90 -21.95
C ASP A 123 20.70 14.99 -21.55
N LEU A 124 20.75 13.72 -21.93
CA LEU A 124 19.74 12.73 -21.57
C LEU A 124 19.77 12.40 -20.08
N THR A 125 20.96 12.17 -19.52
CA THR A 125 21.13 11.93 -18.08
C THR A 125 20.63 13.12 -17.27
N GLN A 126 20.99 14.35 -17.66
CA GLN A 126 20.53 15.57 -16.99
C GLN A 126 19.01 15.73 -17.08
N SER A 127 18.43 15.47 -18.25
CA SER A 127 16.97 15.52 -18.44
C SER A 127 16.27 14.49 -17.56
N MET A 128 16.79 13.27 -17.46
CA MET A 128 16.26 12.23 -16.56
C MET A 128 16.35 12.64 -15.09
N PHE A 129 17.51 13.12 -14.65
CA PHE A 129 17.70 13.59 -13.27
C PHE A 129 16.74 14.73 -12.93
N ASN A 130 16.59 15.71 -13.82
CA ASN A 130 15.67 16.82 -13.65
C ASN A 130 14.21 16.37 -13.60
N GLY A 131 13.81 15.41 -14.46
CA GLY A 131 12.47 14.82 -14.42
C GLY A 131 12.17 14.15 -13.08
N ILE A 132 13.11 13.33 -12.57
CA ILE A 132 12.98 12.69 -11.25
C ILE A 132 12.86 13.75 -10.16
N ARG A 133 13.72 14.78 -10.18
CA ARG A 133 13.73 15.87 -9.20
C ARG A 133 12.38 16.60 -9.16
N ILE A 134 11.86 17.00 -10.32
CA ILE A 134 10.58 17.70 -10.43
C ILE A 134 9.44 16.83 -9.88
N ALA A 135 9.40 15.54 -10.23
CA ALA A 135 8.39 14.62 -9.72
C ALA A 135 8.48 14.45 -8.19
N VAL A 136 9.70 14.38 -7.63
CA VAL A 136 9.91 14.32 -6.18
C VAL A 136 9.48 15.61 -5.49
N GLU A 137 9.80 16.76 -6.05
CA GLU A 137 9.39 18.07 -5.54
C GLU A 137 7.87 18.24 -5.55
N GLU A 138 7.22 17.87 -6.66
CA GLU A 138 5.77 17.89 -6.80
C GLU A 138 5.11 16.96 -5.78
N HIS A 139 5.58 15.70 -5.66
CA HIS A 139 5.09 14.76 -4.66
C HIS A 139 5.21 15.35 -3.26
N ASN A 140 6.39 15.84 -2.89
CA ASN A 140 6.64 16.38 -1.55
C ASN A 140 5.79 17.62 -1.23
N THR A 141 5.41 18.41 -2.23
CA THR A 141 4.65 19.67 -2.05
C THR A 141 3.13 19.51 -2.14
N THR A 142 2.60 18.59 -2.95
CA THR A 142 1.16 18.55 -3.31
C THR A 142 0.32 17.49 -2.58
N GLY A 143 0.94 16.57 -1.82
CA GLY A 143 0.18 15.51 -1.14
C GLY A 143 1.03 14.39 -0.53
N GLY A 144 2.29 14.29 -0.95
CA GLY A 144 3.30 13.37 -0.44
C GLY A 144 3.94 13.79 0.88
N GLY A 145 3.54 14.90 1.50
CA GLY A 145 4.04 15.32 2.83
C GLY A 145 3.79 14.28 3.93
N GLN A 146 2.85 13.34 3.71
CA GLN A 146 2.64 12.19 4.58
C GLN A 146 3.72 11.10 4.41
N MET A 147 4.44 11.04 3.30
CA MET A 147 5.56 10.12 3.04
C MET A 147 6.60 10.85 2.17
N PRO A 148 7.40 11.75 2.75
CA PRO A 148 8.33 12.56 1.98
C PRO A 148 9.39 11.68 1.33
N VAL A 149 9.85 12.08 0.14
CA VAL A 149 10.89 11.39 -0.62
C VAL A 149 12.18 12.21 -0.56
N ARG A 150 13.28 11.57 -0.20
CA ARG A 150 14.64 12.12 -0.27
C ARG A 150 15.44 11.36 -1.31
N MET A 151 15.98 12.11 -2.28
CA MET A 151 16.89 11.56 -3.29
C MET A 151 18.29 11.38 -2.71
N ILE A 152 18.94 10.27 -3.07
CA ILE A 152 20.36 10.00 -2.83
C ILE A 152 20.97 9.64 -4.18
N PHE A 153 21.84 10.51 -4.69
CA PHE A 153 22.48 10.32 -5.97
C PHE A 153 23.77 9.51 -5.84
N ARG A 154 24.02 8.61 -6.80
CA ARG A 154 25.32 8.00 -7.07
C ARG A 154 25.54 7.95 -8.58
N ASP A 155 26.77 8.17 -8.98
CA ASP A 155 27.17 7.99 -10.36
C ASP A 155 27.32 6.50 -10.68
N SER A 156 26.70 6.05 -11.77
CA SER A 156 26.84 4.67 -12.24
C SER A 156 28.11 4.45 -13.08
N GLY A 157 28.74 5.52 -13.56
CA GLY A 157 29.79 5.45 -14.58
C GLY A 157 29.30 4.76 -15.86
N ASN A 158 30.27 4.33 -16.69
CA ASN A 158 30.04 3.62 -17.96
C ASN A 158 30.59 2.18 -17.94
N ARG A 159 30.91 1.65 -16.76
CA ARG A 159 31.44 0.29 -16.58
C ARG A 159 30.56 -0.47 -15.58
N SER A 160 30.35 -1.75 -15.86
CA SER A 160 29.49 -2.63 -15.05
C SER A 160 29.95 -2.77 -13.59
N ASP A 161 31.27 -2.78 -13.34
CA ASP A 161 31.84 -2.84 -11.98
C ASP A 161 31.49 -1.57 -11.17
N VAL A 162 31.66 -0.40 -11.77
CA VAL A 162 31.32 0.90 -11.13
C VAL A 162 29.83 0.97 -10.79
N ALA A 163 28.96 0.52 -11.68
CA ALA A 163 27.52 0.49 -11.44
C ALA A 163 27.12 -0.45 -10.30
N ALA A 164 27.80 -1.60 -10.17
CA ALA A 164 27.59 -2.53 -9.07
C ALA A 164 28.00 -1.90 -7.73
N ASP A 165 29.21 -1.32 -7.65
CA ASP A 165 29.72 -0.67 -6.43
C ASP A 165 28.83 0.50 -6.00
N ALA A 166 28.41 1.34 -6.96
CA ALA A 166 27.48 2.44 -6.69
C ALA A 166 26.10 1.96 -6.21
N THR A 167 25.66 0.78 -6.65
CA THR A 167 24.44 0.14 -6.15
C THR A 167 24.63 -0.32 -4.71
N GLU A 168 25.77 -0.93 -4.37
CA GLU A 168 26.10 -1.30 -2.99
C GLU A 168 26.13 -0.08 -2.06
N ASP A 169 26.67 1.04 -2.52
CA ASP A 169 26.65 2.31 -1.78
C ASP A 169 25.24 2.77 -1.44
N LEU A 170 24.33 2.77 -2.42
CA LEU A 170 22.93 3.13 -2.19
C LEU A 170 22.26 2.17 -1.20
N ILE A 171 22.55 0.88 -1.28
CA ILE A 171 22.05 -0.13 -0.34
C ILE A 171 22.59 0.13 1.08
N ARG A 172 23.88 0.47 1.22
CA ARG A 172 24.48 0.86 2.52
C ARG A 172 23.82 2.10 3.11
N GLU A 173 23.41 3.04 2.27
CA GLU A 173 22.63 4.23 2.65
C GLU A 173 21.16 3.92 3.01
N ARG A 174 20.75 2.65 2.88
CA ARG A 174 19.41 2.13 3.14
C ARG A 174 18.34 2.81 2.28
N VAL A 175 18.59 2.92 0.98
CA VAL A 175 17.54 3.34 0.04
C VAL A 175 16.41 2.31 0.01
N ASP A 176 15.16 2.80 -0.13
CA ASP A 176 13.98 1.96 -0.27
C ASP A 176 13.82 1.43 -1.72
N ILE A 177 14.32 2.18 -2.70
CA ILE A 177 14.19 1.90 -4.14
C ILE A 177 15.27 2.66 -4.91
N ILE A 178 15.70 2.11 -6.05
CA ILE A 178 16.67 2.74 -6.96
C ILE A 178 16.03 2.97 -8.34
N ILE A 179 16.24 4.16 -8.91
CA ILE A 179 15.97 4.45 -10.32
C ILE A 179 17.31 4.56 -11.06
N GLY A 180 17.42 3.81 -12.16
CA GLY A 180 18.65 3.60 -12.92
C GLY A 180 19.30 2.24 -12.62
N PRO A 181 20.42 1.89 -13.28
CA PRO A 181 21.11 2.61 -14.34
C PRO A 181 20.27 2.75 -15.63
N LEU A 182 20.71 3.64 -16.52
CA LEU A 182 20.01 3.92 -17.77
C LEU A 182 20.14 2.77 -18.77
N TYR A 183 21.35 2.27 -19.02
CA TYR A 183 21.64 1.34 -20.12
C TYR A 183 21.80 -0.11 -19.64
N SER A 184 21.72 -1.04 -20.60
CA SER A 184 21.54 -2.47 -20.30
C SER A 184 22.70 -3.12 -19.55
N ASP A 185 23.95 -2.76 -19.85
CA ASP A 185 25.12 -3.45 -19.30
C ASP A 185 25.40 -3.05 -17.85
N GLU A 186 25.26 -1.77 -17.52
CA GLU A 186 25.29 -1.29 -16.14
C GLU A 186 24.07 -1.82 -15.37
N ALA A 187 22.89 -1.81 -16.01
CA ALA A 187 21.67 -2.28 -15.38
C ALA A 187 21.71 -3.76 -15.01
N LYS A 188 22.34 -4.63 -15.82
CA LYS A 188 22.52 -6.06 -15.48
C LYS A 188 23.37 -6.24 -14.21
N ALA A 189 24.45 -5.46 -14.07
CA ALA A 189 25.32 -5.53 -12.91
C ALA A 189 24.62 -5.03 -11.64
N ALA A 190 24.03 -3.84 -11.72
CA ALA A 190 23.22 -3.28 -10.63
C ALA A 190 22.05 -4.18 -10.24
N ALA A 191 21.38 -4.79 -11.22
CA ALA A 191 20.29 -5.74 -11.02
C ALA A 191 20.70 -6.97 -10.20
N GLY A 192 21.92 -7.48 -10.40
CA GLY A 192 22.46 -8.58 -9.60
C GLY A 192 22.56 -8.21 -8.12
N VAL A 193 23.16 -7.06 -7.83
CA VAL A 193 23.36 -6.55 -6.47
C VAL A 193 22.01 -6.24 -5.79
N ALA A 194 21.13 -5.51 -6.47
CA ALA A 194 19.81 -5.16 -5.97
C ALA A 194 18.94 -6.39 -5.67
N GLN A 195 18.96 -7.39 -6.55
CA GLN A 195 18.21 -8.63 -6.38
C GLN A 195 18.65 -9.42 -5.15
N LEU A 196 19.97 -9.52 -4.90
CA LEU A 196 20.51 -10.23 -3.74
C LEU A 196 20.14 -9.55 -2.41
N ASN A 197 20.03 -8.22 -2.42
CA ASN A 197 19.72 -7.42 -1.24
C ASN A 197 18.23 -7.10 -1.07
N GLY A 198 17.37 -7.56 -1.98
CA GLY A 198 15.93 -7.32 -1.92
C GLY A 198 15.53 -5.85 -2.08
N VAL A 199 16.36 -5.05 -2.77
CA VAL A 199 16.09 -3.62 -3.03
C VAL A 199 15.52 -3.48 -4.44
N PRO A 200 14.30 -2.94 -4.60
CA PRO A 200 13.73 -2.69 -5.91
C PRO A 200 14.58 -1.72 -6.75
N ILE A 201 14.76 -2.04 -8.02
CA ILE A 201 15.44 -1.20 -9.00
C ILE A 201 14.63 -1.09 -10.29
N ILE A 202 14.57 0.13 -10.85
CA ILE A 202 13.88 0.43 -12.11
C ILE A 202 14.89 0.95 -13.12
N ALA A 203 15.19 0.16 -14.15
CA ALA A 203 16.03 0.58 -15.27
C ALA A 203 15.15 1.30 -16.33
N PRO A 204 15.33 2.61 -16.55
CA PRO A 204 14.37 3.39 -17.32
C PRO A 204 14.53 3.26 -18.84
N LEU A 205 15.74 3.04 -19.35
CA LEU A 205 16.00 2.96 -20.80
C LEU A 205 16.46 1.58 -21.28
N ALA A 206 16.99 0.75 -20.39
CA ALA A 206 17.51 -0.58 -20.71
C ALA A 206 16.46 -1.45 -21.41
N THR A 207 16.85 -2.11 -22.51
CA THR A 207 15.94 -2.89 -23.36
C THR A 207 16.27 -4.37 -23.43
N ASP A 208 17.43 -4.76 -22.91
CA ASP A 208 17.82 -6.15 -22.82
C ASP A 208 16.93 -6.87 -21.80
N GLU A 209 16.34 -7.98 -22.19
CA GLU A 209 15.44 -8.76 -21.32
C GLU A 209 16.21 -9.39 -20.14
N ASP A 210 17.51 -9.63 -20.29
CA ASP A 210 18.36 -10.17 -19.23
C ASP A 210 18.54 -9.23 -18.04
N VAL A 211 18.10 -7.97 -18.13
CA VAL A 211 18.09 -7.05 -16.98
C VAL A 211 17.06 -7.51 -15.93
N SER A 212 15.83 -7.84 -16.34
CA SER A 212 14.76 -8.23 -15.41
C SER A 212 14.45 -9.73 -15.39
N ARG A 213 14.98 -10.50 -16.36
CA ARG A 213 14.71 -11.95 -16.47
C ARG A 213 15.03 -12.69 -15.17
N ASN A 214 14.05 -13.43 -14.67
CA ASN A 214 14.13 -14.24 -13.45
C ASN A 214 14.51 -13.44 -12.17
N ARG A 215 14.19 -12.15 -12.12
CA ARG A 215 14.41 -11.30 -10.94
C ARG A 215 13.08 -10.75 -10.41
N SER A 216 12.94 -10.70 -9.09
CA SER A 216 11.72 -10.23 -8.40
C SER A 216 11.79 -8.75 -8.00
N TYR A 217 12.99 -8.20 -7.91
CA TYR A 217 13.23 -6.82 -7.48
C TYR A 217 13.71 -5.92 -8.63
N VAL A 218 13.72 -6.41 -9.87
CA VAL A 218 14.29 -5.68 -11.00
C VAL A 218 13.24 -5.47 -12.07
N PHE A 219 13.01 -4.20 -12.42
CA PHE A 219 11.98 -3.79 -13.36
C PHE A 219 12.56 -2.92 -14.46
N GLN A 220 11.97 -3.00 -15.66
CA GLN A 220 12.32 -2.14 -16.79
C GLN A 220 11.12 -1.25 -17.13
N ALA A 221 11.31 0.06 -17.14
CA ALA A 221 10.26 0.99 -17.56
C ALA A 221 10.10 1.00 -19.09
N ASN A 222 11.21 0.76 -19.81
CA ASN A 222 11.20 0.57 -21.25
C ASN A 222 10.93 -0.91 -21.58
N PRO A 223 9.91 -1.24 -22.39
CA PRO A 223 9.67 -2.62 -22.80
C PRO A 223 10.92 -3.28 -23.40
N SER A 224 11.10 -4.58 -23.18
CA SER A 224 12.21 -5.29 -23.82
C SER A 224 12.02 -5.39 -25.33
N ILE A 225 13.12 -5.60 -26.08
CA ILE A 225 13.06 -5.83 -27.54
C ILE A 225 12.15 -7.01 -27.86
N SER A 226 12.27 -8.12 -27.11
CA SER A 226 11.40 -9.30 -27.23
C SER A 226 9.92 -8.95 -27.04
N MET A 227 9.60 -8.09 -26.06
CA MET A 227 8.23 -7.65 -25.82
C MET A 227 7.70 -6.81 -27.00
N ARG A 228 8.49 -5.83 -27.49
CA ARG A 228 8.13 -5.02 -28.65
C ARG A 228 7.89 -5.87 -29.89
N GLY A 229 8.78 -6.82 -30.18
CA GLY A 229 8.62 -7.76 -31.30
C GLY A 229 7.33 -8.59 -31.18
N ARG A 230 7.03 -9.12 -29.99
CA ARG A 230 5.75 -9.84 -29.75
C ARG A 230 4.53 -8.94 -29.93
N LEU A 231 4.58 -7.69 -29.48
CA LEU A 231 3.49 -6.74 -29.63
C LEU A 231 3.27 -6.36 -31.10
N MET A 232 4.34 -6.11 -31.86
CA MET A 232 4.29 -5.84 -33.30
C MET A 232 3.72 -7.03 -34.07
N ALA A 233 4.17 -8.26 -33.79
CA ALA A 233 3.64 -9.46 -34.43
C ALA A 233 2.14 -9.67 -34.13
N ARG A 234 1.73 -9.48 -32.86
CA ARG A 234 0.30 -9.54 -32.49
C ARG A 234 -0.52 -8.47 -33.19
N PHE A 235 0.01 -7.26 -33.33
CA PHE A 235 -0.66 -6.18 -34.03
C PHE A 235 -0.85 -6.53 -35.51
N ALA A 236 0.22 -6.95 -36.21
CA ALA A 236 0.16 -7.34 -37.62
C ALA A 236 -0.85 -8.47 -37.90
N MET A 237 -0.89 -9.50 -37.04
CA MET A 237 -1.87 -10.59 -37.14
C MET A 237 -3.32 -10.12 -36.94
N ARG A 238 -3.55 -9.11 -36.10
CA ARG A 238 -4.89 -8.55 -35.87
C ARG A 238 -5.31 -7.59 -36.98
N SER A 239 -4.38 -6.82 -37.54
CA SER A 239 -4.66 -5.85 -38.60
C SER A 239 -4.92 -6.51 -39.97
N GLN A 240 -4.48 -7.76 -40.19
CA GLN A 240 -4.79 -8.53 -41.41
C GLN A 240 -6.15 -9.27 -41.36
N ARG A 241 -6.96 -9.10 -40.31
CA ARG A 241 -8.31 -9.66 -40.19
C ARG A 241 -9.43 -8.65 -40.51
N LEU A 242 -9.10 -7.56 -41.21
CA LEU A 242 -10.04 -6.64 -41.86
C LEU A 242 -10.10 -6.95 -43.35
#